data_AF-A0A3D8P4R1-F1
#
_entry.id   AF-A0A3D8P4R1-F1
#
_cell.length_a   1.000
_cell.length_b   1.000
_cell.length_c   1.000
_cell.angle_alpha   90.00
_cell.angle_beta   90.00
_cell.angle_gamma   90.00
#
_symmetry.space_group_name_H-M   'P 1'
#
loop_
_entity.id
_entity.type
_entity.pdbx_description
1 polymer ?
#
loop_
_entity_poly.entity_id
_entity_poly.type
_entity_poly.pdbx_seq_one_letter_code
_entity_poly.pdbx_strand_id
1 'polypeptide(L)'
;MVELLGKDATKFRVAVVRVAAVLALLLLLLLSLLAGLYCYTERFGRLAQPQPADAIIVLGAAVWPQGPSPAFQERLLLAAELYRQGYAPVIIVTGGVGEYNPTPEGEAGKNFLLARGIPASALYAETASRNTRENLLGARSIMRAHGWRRAIIVTHDFHLWRALREAEAMGIEASGAGVKETVLVRPPLVLREALANLVSLLSGLHRADSLPSPAERLGQKDQLALLGAASLS
;
A
#
# COMPACT_ATOMS: atom_id res chain seq x y z
N MET A 1 51.83 -14.40 -40.08
CA MET A 1 50.80 -13.34 -39.98
C MET A 1 49.36 -13.90 -39.92
N VAL A 2 48.98 -14.87 -40.77
CA VAL A 2 47.61 -15.46 -40.76
C VAL A 2 47.24 -16.16 -39.44
N GLU A 3 48.20 -16.80 -38.77
CA GLU A 3 47.96 -17.56 -37.53
C GLU A 3 47.75 -16.67 -36.28
N LEU A 4 48.33 -15.46 -36.26
CA LEU A 4 48.14 -14.49 -35.18
C LEU A 4 46.75 -13.85 -35.23
N LEU A 5 46.26 -13.53 -36.43
CA LEU A 5 44.91 -13.01 -36.67
C LEU A 5 43.79 -13.99 -36.28
N GLY A 6 44.01 -15.31 -36.45
CA GLY A 6 43.04 -16.34 -36.07
C GLY A 6 42.89 -16.56 -34.56
N LYS A 7 43.99 -16.39 -33.79
CA LYS A 7 43.97 -16.51 -32.32
C LYS A 7 43.21 -15.36 -31.67
N ASP A 8 43.34 -14.14 -32.19
CA ASP A 8 42.64 -12.96 -31.68
C ASP A 8 41.14 -13.00 -31.99
N ALA A 9 40.77 -13.46 -33.19
CA ALA A 9 39.36 -13.70 -33.53
C ALA A 9 38.71 -14.78 -32.65
N THR A 10 39.45 -15.83 -32.28
CA THR A 10 38.95 -16.90 -31.40
C THR A 10 38.76 -16.41 -29.97
N LYS A 11 39.73 -15.67 -29.41
CA LYS A 11 39.62 -15.05 -28.08
C LYS A 11 38.46 -14.06 -28.01
N PHE A 12 38.27 -13.25 -29.06
CA PHE A 12 37.15 -12.32 -29.17
C PHE A 12 35.80 -13.05 -29.18
N ARG A 13 35.64 -14.11 -29.98
CA ARG A 13 34.40 -14.92 -30.01
C ARG A 13 34.11 -15.57 -28.66
N VAL A 14 35.12 -16.11 -27.99
CA VAL A 14 34.97 -16.69 -26.64
C VAL A 14 34.57 -15.62 -25.62
N ALA A 15 35.15 -14.43 -25.68
CA ALA A 15 34.78 -13.31 -24.81
C ALA A 15 33.33 -12.88 -25.04
N VAL A 16 32.90 -12.74 -26.30
CA VAL A 16 31.51 -12.40 -26.66
C VAL A 16 30.53 -13.45 -26.15
N VAL A 17 30.81 -14.75 -26.34
CA VAL A 17 29.95 -15.84 -25.84
C VAL A 17 29.86 -15.83 -24.31
N ARG A 18 30.98 -15.59 -23.61
CA ARG A 18 30.99 -15.49 -22.13
C ARG A 18 30.16 -14.30 -21.65
N VAL A 19 30.32 -13.13 -22.26
CA VAL A 19 29.52 -11.94 -21.92
C VAL A 19 28.04 -12.21 -22.17
N ALA A 20 27.68 -12.77 -23.33
CA ALA A 20 26.29 -13.13 -23.63
C ALA A 20 25.72 -14.14 -22.63
N ALA A 21 26.49 -15.15 -22.23
CA ALA A 21 26.06 -16.13 -21.23
C ALA A 21 25.86 -15.50 -19.84
N VAL A 22 26.73 -14.59 -19.42
CA VAL A 22 26.57 -13.84 -18.16
C VAL A 22 25.33 -12.96 -18.22
N LEU A 23 25.11 -12.21 -19.31
CA LEU A 23 23.91 -11.39 -19.48
C LEU A 23 22.62 -12.23 -19.50
N ALA A 24 22.63 -13.39 -20.16
CA ALA A 24 21.50 -14.32 -20.17
C ALA A 24 21.21 -14.89 -18.77
N LEU A 25 22.26 -15.23 -17.99
CA LEU A 25 22.12 -15.67 -16.61
C LEU A 25 21.54 -14.56 -15.72
N LEU A 26 22.04 -13.33 -15.84
CA LEU A 26 21.53 -12.18 -15.10
C LEU A 26 20.06 -11.90 -15.43
N LEU A 27 19.69 -11.98 -16.72
CA LEU A 27 18.30 -11.86 -17.15
C LEU A 27 17.42 -12.97 -16.56
N LEU A 28 17.88 -14.22 -16.58
CA LEU A 28 17.16 -15.36 -16.00
C LEU A 28 16.94 -15.16 -14.48
N LEU A 29 17.97 -14.72 -13.75
CA LEU A 29 17.88 -14.42 -12.33
C LEU A 29 16.90 -13.28 -12.05
N LEU A 30 16.93 -12.21 -12.85
CA LEU A 30 15.98 -11.10 -12.75
C LEU A 30 14.54 -11.57 -12.99
N LEU A 31 14.30 -12.35 -14.06
CA LEU A 31 12.98 -12.89 -14.36
C LEU A 31 12.47 -13.83 -13.25
N SER A 32 13.36 -14.66 -12.69
CA SER A 32 13.03 -15.55 -11.58
C SER A 32 12.67 -14.77 -10.31
N LEU A 33 13.39 -13.68 -10.02
CA LEU A 33 13.08 -12.77 -8.91
C LEU A 33 11.72 -12.09 -9.10
N LEU A 34 11.45 -11.55 -10.29
CA LEU A 34 10.17 -10.90 -10.61
C LEU A 34 9.00 -11.89 -10.53
N ALA A 35 9.17 -13.11 -11.05
CA ALA A 35 8.17 -14.17 -10.94
C ALA A 35 7.93 -14.59 -9.48
N GLY A 36 9.00 -14.71 -8.68
CA GLY A 36 8.89 -14.98 -7.25
C GLY A 36 8.12 -13.90 -6.50
N LEU A 37 8.42 -12.63 -6.79
CA LEU A 37 7.73 -11.48 -6.18
C LEU A 37 6.26 -11.41 -6.59
N TYR A 38 5.96 -11.65 -7.87
CA TYR A 38 4.59 -11.76 -8.38
C TYR A 38 3.80 -12.83 -7.61
N CYS A 39 4.35 -14.06 -7.53
CA CYS A 39 3.72 -15.16 -6.81
C CYS A 39 3.52 -14.87 -5.32
N TYR A 40 4.50 -14.19 -4.71
CA TYR A 40 4.43 -13.79 -3.31
C TYR A 40 3.30 -12.77 -3.08
N THR A 41 3.23 -11.71 -3.89
CA THR A 41 2.18 -10.67 -3.79
C THR A 41 0.79 -11.28 -3.95
N GLU A 42 0.60 -12.14 -4.94
CA GLU A 42 -0.63 -12.88 -5.18
C GLU A 42 -1.02 -13.78 -4.00
N ARG A 43 -0.06 -14.47 -3.39
CA ARG A 43 -0.34 -15.37 -2.27
C ARG A 43 -0.60 -14.63 -0.96
N PHE A 44 0.13 -13.55 -0.71
CA PHE A 44 0.05 -12.77 0.52
C PHE A 44 -1.35 -12.19 0.74
N GLY A 45 -1.89 -11.48 -0.27
CA GLY A 45 -3.20 -10.86 -0.16
C GLY A 45 -4.34 -11.86 0.04
N ARG A 46 -4.25 -13.03 -0.61
CA ARG A 46 -5.25 -14.10 -0.51
C ARG A 46 -5.30 -14.79 0.85
N LEU A 47 -4.18 -14.81 1.57
CA LEU A 47 -4.07 -15.45 2.88
C LEU A 47 -4.24 -14.46 4.04
N ALA A 48 -4.26 -13.17 3.77
CA ALA A 48 -4.45 -12.17 4.80
C ALA A 48 -5.85 -12.29 5.41
N GLN A 49 -5.89 -12.37 6.73
CA GLN A 49 -7.13 -12.43 7.48
C GLN A 49 -7.29 -11.17 8.33
N PRO A 50 -8.46 -10.51 8.27
CA PRO A 50 -8.75 -9.39 9.15
C PRO A 50 -8.78 -9.87 10.61
N GLN A 51 -8.35 -9.01 11.52
CA GLN A 51 -8.44 -9.20 12.96
C GLN A 51 -9.30 -8.09 13.55
N PRO A 52 -10.05 -8.33 14.64
CA PRO A 52 -10.81 -7.29 15.32
C PRO A 52 -9.95 -6.07 15.64
N ALA A 53 -10.46 -4.88 15.34
CA ALA A 53 -9.72 -3.64 15.35
C ALA A 53 -10.59 -2.46 15.81
N ASP A 54 -9.95 -1.31 15.99
CA ASP A 54 -10.65 -0.09 16.42
C ASP A 54 -11.27 0.64 15.23
N ALA A 55 -10.72 0.46 14.01
CA ALA A 55 -11.22 1.05 12.77
C ALA A 55 -10.99 0.15 11.54
N ILE A 56 -11.87 0.27 10.54
CA ILE A 56 -11.63 -0.24 9.18
C ILE A 56 -11.17 0.93 8.31
N ILE A 57 -9.98 0.85 7.71
CA ILE A 57 -9.46 1.85 6.78
C ILE A 57 -9.66 1.35 5.35
N VAL A 58 -10.45 2.07 4.56
CA VAL A 58 -10.66 1.77 3.14
C VAL A 58 -9.75 2.65 2.30
N LEU A 59 -8.85 2.03 1.55
CA LEU A 59 -7.99 2.76 0.62
C LEU A 59 -8.78 3.20 -0.61
N GLY A 60 -8.67 4.48 -0.94
CA GLY A 60 -9.21 5.09 -2.16
C GLY A 60 -8.73 4.42 -3.45
N ALA A 61 -9.45 4.66 -4.54
CA ALA A 61 -9.19 4.09 -5.85
C ALA A 61 -9.51 5.07 -6.98
N ALA A 62 -10.80 5.18 -7.33
CA ALA A 62 -11.28 6.12 -8.32
C ALA A 62 -12.78 6.39 -8.11
N VAL A 63 -13.18 7.63 -8.35
CA VAL A 63 -14.59 8.04 -8.42
C VAL A 63 -14.87 8.49 -9.86
N TRP A 64 -15.90 7.92 -10.44
CA TRP A 64 -16.43 8.26 -11.76
C TRP A 64 -17.56 9.28 -11.62
N PRO A 65 -18.05 9.89 -12.72
CA PRO A 65 -19.15 10.85 -12.65
C PRO A 65 -20.41 10.31 -11.93
N GLN A 66 -20.69 9.02 -12.04
CA GLN A 66 -21.80 8.33 -11.39
C GLN A 66 -21.54 7.89 -9.93
N GLY A 67 -20.37 8.19 -9.36
CA GLY A 67 -19.97 7.79 -8.01
C GLY A 67 -18.76 6.86 -7.99
N PRO A 68 -18.51 6.13 -6.88
CA PRO A 68 -17.36 5.24 -6.75
C PRO A 68 -17.24 4.27 -7.94
N SER A 69 -16.03 4.12 -8.49
CA SER A 69 -15.77 3.14 -9.56
C SER A 69 -16.06 1.71 -9.08
N PRO A 70 -16.31 0.74 -9.98
CA PRO A 70 -16.58 -0.65 -9.60
C PRO A 70 -15.53 -1.23 -8.64
N ALA A 71 -14.24 -1.01 -8.92
CA ALA A 71 -13.15 -1.44 -8.05
C ALA A 71 -13.17 -0.77 -6.67
N PHE A 72 -13.63 0.49 -6.58
CA PHE A 72 -13.81 1.15 -5.29
C PHE A 72 -15.03 0.61 -4.54
N GLN A 73 -16.13 0.34 -5.26
CA GLN A 73 -17.33 -0.25 -4.68
C GLN A 73 -17.06 -1.61 -4.05
N GLU A 74 -16.25 -2.47 -4.68
CA GLU A 74 -15.89 -3.77 -4.10
C GLU A 74 -15.20 -3.61 -2.72
N ARG A 75 -14.30 -2.63 -2.58
CA ARG A 75 -13.64 -2.31 -1.29
C ARG A 75 -14.63 -1.80 -0.26
N LEU A 76 -15.52 -0.89 -0.67
CA LEU A 76 -16.54 -0.33 0.21
C LEU A 76 -17.52 -1.42 0.68
N LEU A 77 -17.91 -2.34 -0.20
CA LEU A 77 -18.78 -3.46 0.14
C LEU A 77 -18.11 -4.41 1.14
N LEU A 78 -16.83 -4.74 0.95
CA LEU A 78 -16.08 -5.55 1.92
C LEU A 78 -15.97 -4.84 3.28
N ALA A 79 -15.73 -3.53 3.30
CA ALA A 79 -15.69 -2.75 4.53
C ALA A 79 -17.05 -2.72 5.26
N ALA A 80 -18.15 -2.57 4.52
CA ALA A 80 -19.50 -2.63 5.06
C ALA A 80 -19.80 -4.00 5.69
N GLU A 81 -19.35 -5.08 5.04
CA GLU A 81 -19.51 -6.43 5.55
C GLU A 81 -18.75 -6.64 6.86
N LEU A 82 -17.47 -6.26 6.90
CA LEU A 82 -16.65 -6.37 8.11
C LEU A 82 -17.23 -5.57 9.27
N TYR A 83 -17.74 -4.36 9.00
CA TYR A 83 -18.42 -3.55 10.00
C TYR A 83 -19.66 -4.26 10.57
N ARG A 84 -20.52 -4.82 9.70
CA ARG A 84 -21.73 -5.54 10.13
C ARG A 84 -21.41 -6.81 10.91
N GLN A 85 -20.31 -7.47 10.59
CA GLN A 85 -19.78 -8.62 11.33
C GLN A 85 -19.14 -8.23 12.68
N GLY A 86 -19.03 -6.94 13.00
CA GLY A 86 -18.50 -6.46 14.27
C GLY A 86 -16.98 -6.43 14.36
N TYR A 87 -16.26 -6.48 13.22
CA TYR A 87 -14.80 -6.45 13.22
C TYR A 87 -14.22 -5.12 13.70
N ALA A 88 -14.92 -4.01 13.48
CA ALA A 88 -14.56 -2.70 14.02
C ALA A 88 -15.81 -1.80 14.14
N PRO A 89 -15.84 -0.87 15.09
CA PRO A 89 -16.98 0.02 15.32
C PRO A 89 -17.07 1.20 14.34
N VAL A 90 -16.06 1.45 13.52
CA VAL A 90 -16.01 2.60 12.59
C VAL A 90 -15.32 2.25 11.28
N ILE A 91 -15.61 3.00 10.23
CA ILE A 91 -14.98 2.93 8.91
C ILE A 91 -14.42 4.32 8.57
N ILE A 92 -13.14 4.36 8.19
CA ILE A 92 -12.43 5.53 7.66
C ILE A 92 -12.23 5.30 6.15
N VAL A 93 -12.91 6.09 5.33
CA VAL A 93 -12.73 6.07 3.87
C VAL A 93 -11.71 7.15 3.50
N THR A 94 -10.68 6.76 2.73
CA THR A 94 -9.58 7.66 2.36
C THR A 94 -9.56 7.98 0.88
N GLY A 95 -8.98 9.13 0.54
CA GLY A 95 -8.69 9.56 -0.82
C GLY A 95 -9.24 10.96 -1.11
N GLY A 96 -8.40 11.82 -1.69
CA GLY A 96 -8.76 13.16 -2.10
C GLY A 96 -9.44 13.24 -3.46
N VAL A 97 -9.34 14.39 -4.12
CA VAL A 97 -9.98 14.63 -5.42
C VAL A 97 -9.26 13.85 -6.52
N GLY A 98 -9.99 12.97 -7.19
CA GLY A 98 -9.52 12.19 -8.33
C GLY A 98 -9.58 12.95 -9.65
N GLU A 99 -9.13 12.30 -10.72
CA GLU A 99 -9.06 12.90 -12.06
C GLU A 99 -10.44 13.08 -12.73
N TYR A 100 -11.38 12.18 -12.46
CA TYR A 100 -12.64 12.06 -13.21
C TYR A 100 -13.85 12.68 -12.52
N ASN A 101 -13.73 13.09 -11.26
CA ASN A 101 -14.82 13.65 -10.47
C ASN A 101 -14.25 14.63 -9.42
N PRO A 102 -14.83 15.84 -9.29
CA PRO A 102 -14.40 16.80 -8.27
C PRO A 102 -14.71 16.36 -6.82
N THR A 103 -15.59 15.39 -6.62
CA THR A 103 -15.87 14.83 -5.29
C THR A 103 -14.68 14.00 -4.79
N PRO A 104 -14.13 14.31 -3.60
CA PRO A 104 -13.10 13.48 -2.98
C PRO A 104 -13.53 12.03 -2.81
N GLU A 105 -12.61 11.08 -3.02
CA GLU A 105 -12.90 9.65 -2.89
C GLU A 105 -13.40 9.27 -1.50
N GLY A 106 -12.83 9.87 -0.45
CA GLY A 106 -13.26 9.72 0.94
C GLY A 106 -14.73 10.08 1.14
N GLU A 107 -15.18 11.20 0.57
CA GLU A 107 -16.57 11.65 0.63
C GLU A 107 -17.50 10.77 -0.20
N ALA A 108 -17.11 10.47 -1.44
CA ALA A 108 -17.90 9.63 -2.33
C ALA A 108 -18.13 8.23 -1.73
N GLY A 109 -17.09 7.63 -1.15
CA GLY A 109 -17.18 6.33 -0.51
C GLY A 109 -17.96 6.37 0.81
N LYS A 110 -17.81 7.43 1.62
CA LYS A 110 -18.65 7.64 2.82
C LYS A 110 -20.12 7.73 2.45
N ASN A 111 -20.48 8.51 1.44
CA ASN A 111 -21.87 8.65 0.98
C ASN A 111 -22.43 7.32 0.44
N PHE A 112 -21.61 6.56 -0.26
CA PHE A 112 -21.98 5.22 -0.75
C PHE A 112 -22.29 4.23 0.38
N LEU A 113 -21.53 4.27 1.48
CA LEU A 113 -21.76 3.44 2.67
C LEU A 113 -22.99 3.90 3.46
N LEU A 114 -23.19 5.21 3.58
CA LEU A 114 -24.36 5.79 4.23
C LEU A 114 -25.65 5.34 3.52
N ALA A 115 -25.67 5.37 2.19
CA ALA A 115 -26.79 4.89 1.37
C ALA A 115 -27.06 3.38 1.54
N ARG A 116 -26.13 2.62 2.12
CA ARG A 116 -26.23 1.18 2.42
C ARG A 116 -26.52 0.88 3.89
N GLY A 117 -26.94 1.90 4.64
CA GLY A 117 -27.42 1.76 6.01
C GLY A 117 -26.33 1.71 7.08
N ILE A 118 -25.07 2.03 6.74
CA ILE A 118 -24.05 2.25 7.77
C ILE A 118 -24.32 3.61 8.43
N PRO A 119 -24.44 3.71 9.76
CA PRO A 119 -24.79 4.97 10.43
C PRO A 119 -23.70 6.02 10.24
N ALA A 120 -24.10 7.28 10.08
CA ALA A 120 -23.16 8.39 9.87
C ALA A 120 -22.14 8.55 11.00
N SER A 121 -22.52 8.18 12.24
CA SER A 121 -21.64 8.19 13.42
C SER A 121 -20.48 7.17 13.34
N ALA A 122 -20.60 6.16 12.48
CA ALA A 122 -19.55 5.18 12.24
C ALA A 122 -18.67 5.51 11.04
N LEU A 123 -18.94 6.61 10.32
CA LEU A 123 -18.30 6.91 9.03
C LEU A 123 -17.45 8.18 9.07
N TYR A 124 -16.16 8.01 8.78
CA TYR A 124 -15.18 9.07 8.66
C TYR A 124 -14.69 9.16 7.21
N ALA A 125 -14.47 10.38 6.74
CA ALA A 125 -13.92 10.65 5.43
C ALA A 125 -12.60 11.42 5.58
N GLU A 126 -11.57 10.94 4.89
CA GLU A 126 -10.30 11.62 4.71
C GLU A 126 -10.20 12.02 3.23
N THR A 127 -10.00 13.31 2.96
CA THR A 127 -10.24 13.93 1.64
C THR A 127 -9.06 14.74 1.10
N ALA A 128 -7.93 14.78 1.80
CA ALA A 128 -6.78 15.60 1.42
C ALA A 128 -5.72 14.82 0.64
N SER A 129 -5.74 13.50 0.72
CA SER A 129 -4.71 12.61 0.21
C SER A 129 -4.69 12.45 -1.31
N ARG A 130 -3.49 12.29 -1.89
CA ARG A 130 -3.26 12.11 -3.33
C ARG A 130 -2.58 10.77 -3.67
N ASN A 131 -2.12 10.04 -2.67
CA ASN A 131 -1.44 8.76 -2.83
C ASN A 131 -1.63 7.88 -1.59
N THR A 132 -1.26 6.59 -1.72
CA THR A 132 -1.41 5.58 -0.65
C THR A 132 -0.79 6.01 0.68
N ARG A 133 0.39 6.66 0.64
CA ARG A 133 1.09 7.09 1.85
C ARG A 133 0.31 8.20 2.55
N GLU A 134 -0.21 9.16 1.80
CA GLU A 134 -1.04 10.24 2.33
C GLU A 134 -2.39 9.73 2.85
N ASN A 135 -3.02 8.76 2.18
CA ASN A 135 -4.24 8.11 2.68
C ASN A 135 -4.02 7.56 4.09
N LEU A 136 -2.92 6.81 4.29
CA LEU A 136 -2.59 6.20 5.58
C LEU A 136 -2.21 7.25 6.63
N LEU A 137 -1.51 8.33 6.25
CA LEU A 137 -1.20 9.44 7.15
C LEU A 137 -2.46 10.19 7.61
N GLY A 138 -3.39 10.46 6.69
CA GLY A 138 -4.67 11.10 7.01
C GLY A 138 -5.53 10.21 7.90
N ALA A 139 -5.65 8.92 7.56
CA ALA A 139 -6.34 7.94 8.40
C ALA A 139 -5.71 7.85 9.81
N ARG A 140 -4.37 7.83 9.90
CA ARG A 140 -3.67 7.83 11.19
C ARG A 140 -3.99 9.07 12.02
N SER A 141 -4.09 10.25 11.40
CA SER A 141 -4.46 11.48 12.10
C SER A 141 -5.86 11.38 12.72
N ILE A 142 -6.83 10.84 11.97
CA ILE A 142 -8.18 10.57 12.47
C ILE A 142 -8.14 9.57 13.63
N MET A 143 -7.39 8.47 13.48
CA MET A 143 -7.24 7.46 14.54
C MET A 143 -6.64 8.05 15.81
N ARG A 144 -5.56 8.85 15.71
CA ARG A 144 -4.91 9.47 16.87
C ARG A 144 -5.84 10.44 17.60
N ALA A 145 -6.66 11.19 16.87
CA ALA A 145 -7.64 12.08 17.47
C ALA A 145 -8.70 11.34 18.32
N HIS A 146 -8.95 10.06 18.03
CA HIS A 146 -9.90 9.21 18.74
C HIS A 146 -9.23 8.17 19.66
N GLY A 147 -7.91 8.17 19.78
CA GLY A 147 -7.16 7.20 20.59
C GLY A 147 -7.12 5.77 20.01
N TRP A 148 -7.47 5.58 18.73
CA TRP A 148 -7.45 4.27 18.06
C TRP A 148 -6.03 3.88 17.65
N ARG A 149 -5.73 2.58 17.72
CA ARG A 149 -4.40 2.04 17.40
C ARG A 149 -4.42 0.93 16.36
N ARG A 150 -5.43 0.05 16.45
CA ARG A 150 -5.55 -1.12 15.58
C ARG A 150 -6.48 -0.82 14.41
N ALA A 151 -6.09 -1.24 13.22
CA ALA A 151 -6.90 -1.06 12.03
C ALA A 151 -6.99 -2.34 11.18
N ILE A 152 -8.09 -2.46 10.42
CA ILE A 152 -8.17 -3.38 9.29
C ILE A 152 -8.03 -2.55 8.02
N ILE A 153 -7.03 -2.84 7.19
CA ILE A 153 -6.86 -2.18 5.90
C ILE A 153 -7.60 -2.97 4.83
N VAL A 154 -8.55 -2.31 4.17
CA VAL A 154 -9.33 -2.83 3.06
C VAL A 154 -8.81 -2.26 1.74
N THR A 155 -8.32 -3.14 0.87
CA THR A 155 -7.91 -2.84 -0.51
C THR A 155 -7.99 -4.13 -1.34
N HIS A 156 -7.52 -4.14 -2.59
CA HIS A 156 -7.40 -5.39 -3.35
C HIS A 156 -6.23 -6.24 -2.85
N ASP A 157 -6.32 -7.56 -3.02
CA ASP A 157 -5.37 -8.52 -2.46
C ASP A 157 -3.91 -8.24 -2.87
N PHE A 158 -3.66 -7.92 -4.13
CA PHE A 158 -2.34 -7.62 -4.67
C PHE A 158 -1.73 -6.30 -4.14
N HIS A 159 -2.54 -5.40 -3.58
CA HIS A 159 -2.09 -4.16 -2.94
C HIS A 159 -1.82 -4.29 -1.44
N LEU A 160 -2.26 -5.39 -0.83
CA LEU A 160 -2.34 -5.51 0.62
C LEU A 160 -0.95 -5.50 1.28
N TRP A 161 0.04 -6.17 0.67
CA TRP A 161 1.40 -6.23 1.21
C TRP A 161 2.02 -4.84 1.36
N ARG A 162 1.94 -4.02 0.30
CA ARG A 162 2.47 -2.66 0.32
C ARG A 162 1.75 -1.80 1.35
N ALA A 163 0.42 -1.86 1.36
CA ALA A 163 -0.39 -1.09 2.29
C ALA A 163 -0.07 -1.42 3.76
N LEU A 164 0.08 -2.70 4.10
CA LEU A 164 0.43 -3.11 5.46
C LEU A 164 1.83 -2.68 5.87
N ARG A 165 2.81 -2.76 4.96
CA ARG A 165 4.17 -2.27 5.24
C ARG A 165 4.23 -0.76 5.44
N GLU A 166 3.49 0.00 4.63
CA GLU A 166 3.39 1.45 4.81
C GLU A 166 2.70 1.79 6.15
N ALA A 167 1.66 1.05 6.53
CA ALA A 167 0.95 1.23 7.79
C ALA A 167 1.85 0.92 9.00
N GLU A 168 2.61 -0.17 8.95
CA GLU A 168 3.59 -0.56 9.98
C GLU A 168 4.67 0.52 10.14
N ALA A 169 5.23 1.02 9.04
CA ALA A 169 6.21 2.11 9.06
C ALA A 169 5.66 3.42 9.66
N MET A 170 4.33 3.59 9.68
CA MET A 170 3.64 4.72 10.30
C MET A 170 3.18 4.46 11.72
N GLY A 171 3.43 3.26 12.27
CA GLY A 171 3.01 2.86 13.61
C GLY A 171 1.52 2.54 13.75
N ILE A 172 0.86 2.16 12.66
CA ILE A 172 -0.52 1.65 12.68
C ILE A 172 -0.47 0.13 12.87
N GLU A 173 -1.14 -0.39 13.89
CA GLU A 173 -1.24 -1.84 14.12
C GLU A 173 -2.29 -2.43 13.18
N ALA A 174 -1.87 -2.80 11.96
CA ALA A 174 -2.79 -3.16 10.89
C ALA A 174 -2.87 -4.67 10.60
N SER A 175 -4.09 -5.18 10.48
CA SER A 175 -4.40 -6.41 9.72
C SER A 175 -4.99 -6.03 8.35
N GLY A 176 -5.10 -6.98 7.42
CA GLY A 176 -5.54 -6.68 6.06
C GLY A 176 -6.71 -7.56 5.62
N ALA A 177 -7.61 -6.97 4.83
CA ALA A 177 -8.70 -7.67 4.14
C ALA A 177 -8.65 -7.33 2.65
N GLY A 178 -8.34 -8.35 1.83
CA GLY A 178 -8.21 -8.23 0.39
C GLY A 178 -9.52 -8.50 -0.33
N VAL A 179 -9.98 -7.55 -1.15
CA VAL A 179 -10.96 -7.81 -2.21
C VAL A 179 -10.29 -8.67 -3.27
N LYS A 180 -10.97 -9.73 -3.70
CA LYS A 180 -10.58 -10.50 -4.87
C LYS A 180 -11.14 -9.79 -6.10
N GLU A 181 -10.28 -9.38 -7.03
CA GLU A 181 -10.72 -8.66 -8.24
C GLU A 181 -11.84 -9.37 -9.00
N THR A 182 -12.98 -8.70 -9.21
CA THR A 182 -14.00 -9.13 -10.19
C THR A 182 -13.96 -8.29 -11.47
N VAL A 183 -13.34 -7.10 -11.44
CA VAL A 183 -13.48 -6.07 -12.48
C VAL A 183 -12.17 -5.51 -13.06
N LEU A 184 -11.00 -5.94 -12.58
CA LEU A 184 -9.69 -5.39 -13.00
C LEU A 184 -8.84 -6.40 -13.80
N VAL A 185 -8.00 -5.90 -14.71
CA VAL A 185 -7.03 -6.72 -15.47
C VAL A 185 -5.82 -7.04 -14.59
N ARG A 186 -5.75 -8.27 -14.05
CA ARG A 186 -4.80 -8.67 -12.99
C ARG A 186 -3.31 -8.57 -13.36
N PRO A 187 -2.81 -9.19 -14.46
CA PRO A 187 -1.37 -9.31 -14.68
C PRO A 187 -0.56 -7.99 -14.67
N PRO A 188 -0.99 -6.90 -15.34
CA PRO A 188 -0.24 -5.65 -15.32
C PRO A 188 -0.27 -4.96 -13.94
N LEU A 189 -1.35 -5.11 -13.18
CA LEU A 189 -1.50 -4.49 -11.86
C LEU A 189 -0.62 -5.18 -10.81
N VAL A 190 -0.61 -6.51 -10.79
CA VAL A 190 0.26 -7.28 -9.90
C VAL A 190 1.74 -7.02 -10.25
N LEU A 191 2.08 -6.95 -11.55
CA LEU A 191 3.44 -6.59 -11.97
C LEU A 191 3.83 -5.18 -11.52
N ARG A 192 2.93 -4.19 -11.66
CA ARG A 192 3.15 -2.83 -11.17
C ARG A 192 3.44 -2.84 -9.67
N GLU A 193 2.66 -3.58 -8.89
CA GLU A 193 2.88 -3.68 -7.44
C GLU A 193 4.17 -4.43 -7.10
N ALA A 194 4.50 -5.52 -7.80
CA ALA A 194 5.77 -6.20 -7.63
C ALA A 194 6.96 -5.24 -7.86
N LEU A 195 6.91 -4.44 -8.93
CA LEU A 195 7.94 -3.44 -9.18
C LEU A 195 7.96 -2.35 -8.10
N ALA A 196 6.80 -1.83 -7.68
CA ALA A 196 6.72 -0.85 -6.60
C ALA A 196 7.27 -1.40 -5.27
N ASN A 197 7.01 -2.68 -4.99
CA ASN A 197 7.50 -3.40 -3.82
C ASN A 197 9.03 -3.54 -3.84
N LEU A 198 9.60 -3.87 -5.00
CA LEU A 198 11.04 -3.93 -5.21
C LEU A 198 11.68 -2.55 -5.02
N VAL A 199 11.12 -1.51 -5.61
CA VAL A 199 11.61 -0.13 -5.43
C VAL A 199 11.50 0.31 -3.97
N SER A 200 10.41 -0.04 -3.27
CA SER A 200 10.24 0.27 -1.85
C SER A 200 11.26 -0.47 -0.97
N LEU A 201 11.62 -1.71 -1.31
CA LEU A 201 12.67 -2.46 -0.62
C LEU A 201 14.05 -1.80 -0.82
N LEU A 202 14.38 -1.44 -2.07
CA LEU A 202 15.65 -0.81 -2.42
C LEU A 202 15.80 0.60 -1.82
N SER A 203 14.72 1.39 -1.82
CA SER A 203 14.70 2.71 -1.18
C SER A 203 14.63 2.64 0.34
N GLY A 204 14.03 1.59 0.91
CA GLY A 204 14.05 1.30 2.34
C GLY A 204 15.47 1.00 2.85
N LEU A 205 16.31 0.35 2.04
CA LEU A 205 17.73 0.16 2.33
C LEU A 205 18.50 1.50 2.40
N HIS A 206 18.09 2.52 1.62
CA HIS A 206 18.66 3.87 1.69
C HIS A 206 18.08 4.74 2.82
N ARG A 207 16.85 4.47 3.29
CA ARG A 207 16.20 5.24 4.36
C ARG A 207 16.49 4.71 5.77
N ALA A 208 17.03 3.50 5.90
CA ALA A 208 17.51 2.96 7.18
C ALA A 208 18.55 3.88 7.85
N ASP A 209 19.28 4.67 7.06
CA ASP A 209 20.27 5.66 7.55
C ASP A 209 19.64 6.99 8.00
N SER A 210 18.32 7.17 7.83
CA SER A 210 17.61 8.44 8.10
C SER A 210 16.45 8.32 9.10
N LEU A 211 16.28 7.14 9.71
CA LEU A 211 15.33 6.96 10.79
C LEU A 211 15.96 7.49 12.08
N PRO A 212 15.33 8.46 12.79
CA PRO A 212 15.84 8.93 14.06
C PRO A 212 15.98 7.75 15.00
N SER A 213 17.12 7.65 15.67
CA SER A 213 17.50 6.57 16.56
C SER A 213 16.43 6.34 17.64
N PRO A 214 16.37 5.14 18.26
CA PRO A 214 15.44 4.88 19.37
C PRO A 214 15.46 5.96 20.47
N ALA A 215 16.63 6.58 20.71
CA ALA A 215 16.80 7.67 21.66
C ALA A 215 16.15 8.99 21.19
N GLU A 216 16.30 9.34 19.91
CA GLU A 216 15.68 10.55 19.33
C GLU A 216 14.15 10.46 19.29
N ARG A 217 13.61 9.24 19.15
CA ARG A 217 12.16 8.97 19.21
C ARG A 217 11.56 9.13 20.61
N LEU A 218 12.37 9.00 21.67
CA LEU A 218 11.96 9.25 23.05
C LEU A 218 12.01 10.76 23.35
N GLY A 219 13.06 11.45 22.94
CA GLY A 219 13.17 12.90 23.13
C GLY A 219 12.08 13.72 22.40
N GLN A 220 11.63 13.26 21.23
CA GLN A 220 10.50 13.88 20.52
C GLN A 220 9.16 13.69 21.22
N LYS A 221 8.97 12.58 21.96
CA LYS A 221 7.77 12.36 22.78
C LYS A 221 7.72 13.33 23.96
N ASP A 222 8.85 13.58 24.59
CA ASP A 222 8.94 14.48 25.75
C ASP A 222 8.77 15.95 25.36
N GLN A 223 9.33 16.37 24.22
CA GLN A 223 9.11 17.73 23.70
C GLN A 223 7.65 17.98 23.28
N LEU A 224 6.98 16.99 22.68
CA LEU A 224 5.56 17.11 22.35
C LEU A 224 4.66 17.12 23.59
N ALA A 225 5.03 16.40 24.65
CA ALA A 225 4.33 16.44 25.93
C ALA A 225 4.48 17.80 26.64
N LEU A 226 5.69 18.39 26.60
CA LEU A 226 5.95 19.72 27.17
C LEU A 226 5.22 20.84 26.41
N LEU A 227 5.14 20.76 25.08
CA LEU A 227 4.40 21.72 24.26
C LEU A 227 2.88 21.63 24.46
N GLY A 228 2.35 20.43 24.71
CA GLY A 228 0.92 20.25 25.02
C GLY A 228 0.53 20.75 26.42
N ALA A 229 1.45 20.73 27.38
CA ALA A 229 1.21 21.27 28.73
C ALA A 229 1.24 22.81 28.75
N ALA A 230 2.05 23.45 27.91
CA ALA A 230 2.16 24.90 27.82
C ALA A 230 0.96 25.58 27.10
N SER A 231 0.12 24.82 26.41
CA SER A 231 -1.10 25.32 25.76
C SER A 231 -2.36 25.27 26.64
N LEU A 232 -2.24 24.82 27.89
CA LEU A 232 -3.34 24.68 28.86
C LEU A 232 -3.17 25.53 30.13
N SER A 233 -2.28 26.52 30.10
CA SER A 233 -2.08 27.52 31.17
C SER A 233 -2.46 28.92 30.70
#